data_AF-A0A7K2T793-F1
#
_entry.id   AF-A0A7K2T793-F1
#
_cell.length_a   1.000
_cell.length_b   1.000
_cell.length_c   1.000
_cell.angle_alpha   90.00
_cell.angle_beta   90.00
_cell.angle_gamma   90.00
#
_symmetry.space_group_name_H-M   'P 1'
#
loop_
_entity.id
_entity.type
_entity.pdbx_description
1 polymer ?
#
loop_
_entity_poly.entity_id
_entity_poly.type
_entity_poly.pdbx_seq_one_letter_code
_entity_poly.pdbx_strand_id
1 'polypeptide(L)'
;MSDATTATSPGRRLLLELVDVPGLFDDLADDADLLTVGINSGELIRLALAIEERTGVPLEDEEMATLYTIDGIDRVLAAAPEVNA
;
A
#
# COMPACT_ATOMS: atom_id res chain seq x y z
N MET A 1 14.94 25.76 4.95
CA MET A 1 14.31 24.64 4.21
C MET A 1 14.39 23.45 5.12
N SER A 2 13.26 23.07 5.70
CA SER A 2 13.20 22.02 6.71
C SER A 2 13.47 20.67 6.06
N ASP A 3 14.42 19.97 6.64
CA ASP A 3 14.80 18.60 6.34
C ASP A 3 13.69 17.66 6.82
N ALA A 4 12.60 17.58 6.04
CA ALA A 4 11.53 16.62 6.25
C ALA A 4 11.70 15.50 5.23
N THR A 5 12.74 14.67 5.43
CA THR A 5 12.66 13.29 4.96
C THR A 5 11.61 12.60 5.83
N THR A 6 10.33 12.87 5.55
CA THR A 6 9.21 12.19 6.21
C THR A 6 9.33 10.73 5.83
N ALA A 7 9.53 9.86 6.81
CA ALA A 7 9.65 8.42 6.56
C ALA A 7 8.40 7.95 5.80
N THR A 8 8.56 7.58 4.54
CA THR A 8 7.51 6.99 3.70
C THR A 8 6.92 5.77 4.40
N SER A 9 5.60 5.71 4.59
CA SER A 9 4.94 4.57 5.23
C SER A 9 5.17 3.27 4.43
N PRO A 10 5.11 2.09 5.08
CA PRO A 10 5.27 0.80 4.38
C PRO A 10 4.34 0.63 3.17
N GLY A 11 3.06 0.98 3.31
CA GLY A 11 2.07 0.90 2.25
C GLY A 11 2.39 1.84 1.09
N ARG A 12 2.82 3.07 1.41
CA ARG A 12 3.26 4.03 0.39
C ARG A 12 4.53 3.57 -0.35
N ARG A 13 5.49 2.95 0.35
CA ARG A 13 6.67 2.35 -0.30
C ARG A 13 6.27 1.21 -1.24
N LEU A 14 5.40 0.32 -0.77
CA LEU A 14 4.92 -0.80 -1.58
C LEU A 14 4.18 -0.33 -2.84
N LEU A 15 3.34 0.71 -2.73
CA LEU A 15 2.69 1.31 -3.89
C LEU A 15 3.70 1.90 -4.88
N LEU A 16 4.72 2.63 -4.40
CA LEU A 16 5.78 3.18 -5.25
C LEU A 16 6.64 2.09 -5.92
N GLU A 17 6.81 0.93 -5.29
CA GLU A 17 7.51 -0.21 -5.89
C GLU A 17 6.69 -0.88 -7.01
N LEU A 18 5.37 -0.84 -6.92
CA LEU A 18 4.47 -1.47 -7.90
C LEU A 18 4.03 -0.53 -9.03
N VAL A 19 3.99 0.77 -8.75
CA VAL A 19 3.57 1.80 -9.69
C VAL A 19 4.80 2.60 -10.11
N ASP A 20 5.28 2.33 -11.32
CA ASP A 20 6.44 2.98 -11.93
C ASP A 20 6.11 4.40 -12.44
N VAL A 21 5.53 5.22 -11.56
CA VAL A 21 5.21 6.62 -11.82
C VAL A 21 5.78 7.46 -10.67
N PRO A 22 7.01 7.98 -10.82
CA PRO A 22 7.64 8.82 -9.82
C PRO A 22 6.75 10.02 -9.46
N GLY A 23 6.55 10.23 -8.16
CA GLY A 23 5.81 11.38 -7.63
C GLY A 23 4.29 11.29 -7.71
N LEU A 24 3.71 10.19 -8.21
CA LEU A 24 2.25 10.02 -8.28
C LEU A 24 1.56 10.20 -6.92
N PHE A 25 2.25 9.78 -5.86
CA PHE A 25 1.70 9.78 -4.52
C PHE A 25 2.21 10.90 -3.63
N ASP A 26 3.17 11.73 -4.05
CA ASP A 26 3.90 12.63 -3.13
C ASP A 26 2.98 13.55 -2.31
N ASP A 27 1.87 14.01 -2.91
CA ASP A 27 0.86 14.87 -2.28
C ASP A 27 -0.46 14.15 -1.97
N LEU A 28 -0.51 12.81 -2.10
CA LEU A 28 -1.70 12.02 -1.84
C LEU A 28 -1.93 11.89 -0.32
N ALA A 29 -3.13 12.18 0.16
CA ALA A 29 -3.52 11.90 1.54
C ALA A 29 -3.64 10.39 1.79
N ASP A 30 -3.27 9.92 2.98
CA ASP A 30 -3.20 8.47 3.25
C ASP A 30 -4.59 7.78 3.26
N ASP A 31 -5.66 8.54 3.50
CA ASP A 31 -7.06 8.11 3.47
C ASP A 31 -7.73 8.29 2.10
N ALA A 32 -7.02 8.81 1.10
CA ALA A 32 -7.57 9.03 -0.22
C ALA A 32 -7.85 7.70 -0.94
N ASP A 33 -8.98 7.67 -1.66
CA ASP A 33 -9.35 6.52 -2.49
C ASP A 33 -8.42 6.40 -3.71
N LEU A 34 -7.64 5.33 -3.74
CA LEU A 34 -6.68 5.02 -4.79
C LEU A 34 -7.32 4.91 -6.18
N LEU A 35 -8.59 4.50 -6.27
CA LEU A 35 -9.31 4.45 -7.56
C LEU A 35 -9.48 5.83 -8.18
N THR A 36 -9.62 6.87 -7.34
CA THR A 36 -9.83 8.25 -7.81
C THR A 36 -8.55 8.89 -8.35
N VAL A 37 -7.38 8.32 -8.04
CA VAL A 37 -6.06 8.83 -8.45
C VAL A 37 -5.42 8.01 -9.56
N GLY A 38 -6.20 7.14 -10.20
CA GLY A 38 -5.79 6.41 -11.40
C GLY A 38 -5.30 4.99 -11.14
N ILE A 39 -5.31 4.52 -9.89
CA ILE A 39 -5.05 3.11 -9.59
C ILE A 39 -6.26 2.29 -10.03
N ASN A 40 -6.02 1.29 -10.86
CA ASN A 40 -7.08 0.41 -11.34
C ASN A 40 -7.14 -0.89 -10.52
N SER A 41 -8.23 -1.65 -10.71
CA SER A 41 -8.42 -2.91 -10.00
C SER A 41 -7.30 -3.92 -10.24
N GLY A 42 -6.65 -3.94 -11.42
CA GLY A 42 -5.53 -4.84 -11.69
C GLY A 42 -4.25 -4.47 -10.91
N GLU A 43 -4.06 -3.20 -10.58
CA GLU A 43 -2.99 -2.74 -9.69
C GLU A 43 -3.28 -3.10 -8.23
N LEU A 44 -4.54 -2.96 -7.80
CA LEU A 44 -4.96 -3.39 -6.46
C LEU A 44 -4.80 -4.91 -6.26
N ILE A 45 -5.10 -5.72 -7.28
CA ILE A 45 -4.84 -7.17 -7.22
C ILE A 45 -3.34 -7.48 -7.14
N ARG A 46 -2.50 -6.76 -7.91
CA ARG A 46 -1.04 -6.94 -7.81
C ARG A 46 -0.49 -6.53 -6.45
N LEU A 47 -1.05 -5.48 -5.85
CA LEU A 47 -0.76 -5.04 -4.50
C LEU A 47 -1.13 -6.10 -3.47
N ALA A 48 -2.35 -6.65 -3.54
CA ALA A 48 -2.79 -7.72 -2.66
C ALA A 48 -1.84 -8.92 -2.70
N LEU A 49 -1.52 -9.43 -3.91
CA LEU A 49 -0.60 -10.55 -4.08
C LEU A 49 0.81 -10.26 -3.52
N ALA A 50 1.30 -9.03 -3.69
CA ALA A 50 2.59 -8.62 -3.14
C ALA A 50 2.58 -8.56 -1.60
N ILE A 51 1.44 -8.21 -0.99
CA ILE A 51 1.26 -8.27 0.46
C ILE A 51 1.31 -9.73 0.91
N GLU A 52 0.50 -10.61 0.31
CA GLU A 52 0.44 -12.04 0.65
C GLU A 52 1.82 -12.72 0.52
N GLU A 53 2.57 -12.40 -0.53
CA GLU A 53 3.92 -12.93 -0.73
C GLU A 53 4.89 -12.48 0.38
N ARG A 54 4.78 -11.24 0.85
CA ARG A 54 5.63 -10.69 1.92
C ARG A 54 5.25 -11.21 3.30
N THR A 55 3.95 -11.39 3.54
CA THR A 55 3.40 -11.79 4.85
C THR A 55 3.27 -13.30 4.99
N GLY A 56 3.31 -14.04 3.88
CA GLY A 56 3.04 -15.48 3.84
C GLY A 56 1.60 -15.84 4.23
N VAL A 57 0.70 -14.85 4.30
CA VAL A 57 -0.69 -15.00 4.75
C VAL A 57 -1.61 -14.50 3.63
N PRO A 58 -2.54 -15.33 3.13
CA PRO A 58 -3.58 -14.89 2.19
C PRO A 58 -4.46 -13.80 2.81
N LEU A 59 -4.87 -12.81 2.01
CA LEU A 59 -5.77 -11.77 2.46
C LEU A 59 -7.22 -12.25 2.42
N GLU A 60 -7.97 -11.93 3.46
CA GLU A 60 -9.42 -12.14 3.51
C GLU A 60 -10.18 -11.02 2.77
N ASP A 61 -11.45 -11.26 2.44
CA ASP A 61 -12.29 -10.32 1.69
C ASP A 61 -12.38 -8.95 2.38
N GLU A 62 -12.42 -8.94 3.72
CA GLU A 62 -12.42 -7.72 4.53
C GLU A 62 -11.11 -6.95 4.39
N GLU A 63 -9.97 -7.63 4.37
CA GLU A 63 -8.65 -6.99 4.21
C GLU A 63 -8.48 -6.44 2.81
N MET A 64 -8.90 -7.20 1.80
CA MET A 64 -8.97 -6.77 0.40
C MET A 64 -9.80 -5.48 0.25
N ALA A 65 -10.90 -5.37 0.99
CA ALA A 65 -11.75 -4.17 0.98
C ALA A 65 -11.10 -2.94 1.62
N THR A 66 -9.99 -3.08 2.35
CA THR A 66 -9.26 -1.95 2.94
C THR A 66 -8.15 -1.41 2.05
N LEU A 67 -7.74 -2.15 1.01
CA LEU A 67 -6.59 -1.81 0.15
C LEU A 67 -6.82 -0.60 -0.77
N TYR A 68 -7.99 0.05 -0.71
CA TYR A 68 -8.29 1.26 -1.49
C TYR A 68 -7.63 2.53 -0.94
N THR A 69 -6.92 2.47 0.18
CA THR A 69 -6.28 3.62 0.83
C THR A 69 -4.88 3.23 1.33
N ILE A 70 -3.97 4.20 1.44
CA ILE A 70 -2.62 3.95 2.01
C ILE A 70 -2.74 3.52 3.47
N ASP A 71 -3.62 4.18 4.23
CA ASP A 71 -3.93 3.83 5.62
C ASP A 71 -4.41 2.38 5.77
N GLY A 72 -5.26 1.91 4.86
CA GLY A 72 -5.75 0.53 4.87
C GLY A 72 -4.65 -0.47 4.57
N ILE A 73 -3.78 -0.17 3.59
CA ILE A 73 -2.61 -0.99 3.27
C ILE A 73 -1.67 -1.09 4.49
N ASP A 74 -1.39 0.05 5.14
CA ASP A 74 -0.54 0.10 6.34
C ASP A 74 -1.12 -0.73 7.49
N ARG A 75 -2.45 -0.73 7.66
CA ARG A 75 -3.13 -1.56 8.67
C ARG A 75 -2.97 -3.05 8.39
N VAL A 76 -3.14 -3.47 7.14
CA VAL A 76 -2.97 -4.87 6.74
C VAL A 76 -1.52 -5.31 6.96
N LEU A 77 -0.55 -4.49 6.55
CA LEU A 77 0.87 -4.78 6.75
C LEU A 77 1.25 -4.83 8.24
N ALA A 78 0.64 -4.00 9.09
CA ALA A 78 0.89 -4.01 10.53
C ALA A 78 0.20 -5.18 11.27
N ALA A 79 -0.89 -5.70 10.73
CA ALA A 79 -1.63 -6.84 11.28
C ALA A 79 -0.99 -8.18 10.92
N ALA A 80 -0.24 -8.22 9.81
CA ALA A 80 0.44 -9.42 9.36
C ALA A 80 1.54 -9.86 10.34
N PRO A 81 1.62 -11.15 10.70
CA PRO A 81 2.75 -11.65 11.47
C PRO A 81 4.03 -11.50 10.64
N GLU A 82 5.06 -10.85 11.19
CA GLU A 82 6.37 -10.77 10.53
C GLU A 82 6.84 -12.19 10.18
N VAL A 83 6.99 -12.46 8.89
CA VAL A 83 7.69 -13.66 8.43
C VAL A 83 9.14 -13.47 8.81
N ASN A 84 9.59 -14.12 9.89
CA ASN A 84 11.02 -14.25 10.17
C ASN A 84 11.65 -14.98 8.98
N ALA A 85 12.24 -14.21 8.06
CA ALA A 85 13.12 -14.70 7.02
C ALA A 85 14.45 -15.18 7.61
#